data_AF-A0A9N8EUU8-F1
#
_entry.id   AF-A0A9N8EUU8-F1
#
_cell.length_a   1.000
_cell.length_b   1.000
_cell.length_c   1.000
_cell.angle_alpha   90.00
_cell.angle_beta   90.00
_cell.angle_gamma   90.00
#
_symmetry.space_group_name_H-M   'P 1'
#
loop_
_entity.id
_entity.type
_entity.pdbx_description
1 polymer ?
#
loop_
_entity_poly.entity_id
_entity_poly.type
_entity_poly.pdbx_seq_one_letter_code
_entity_poly.pdbx_strand_id
1 'polypeptide(L)'
;MRLSRRKKVLVLGASRAAYVRQSNSIEQTVADIASRTSIGKTFQGGFESSFGRDLIRLCLTEIICNVDCFAMSLQYGVDFDPYYHVRGNFNKTKFLDTLLEQHKANCGETNGELEHIQRAPSLRFQQVIMDYNWLLSGWDRKSWRPQLFDTVLPAFVERDLLELEDTPDLPCGIFLPFSLHVCQQLVDAFEKLKDFFSISFMRKNEMKKLSLWRGTNAIPDKTYQHVFEKDPRQEDSYCTFVMGAVLGSEEVVPKEHLLEVLDCLEDFDQIRFVRLRPLKPDEIGTGGWTGLKEKDKVKNGIRPTRKTKKQPATNSNGSPTSSEKTKRRKTHR
;
A
#
# COMPACT_ATOMS: atom_id res chain seq x y z
N MET A 1 -33.30 7.56 -6.33
CA MET A 1 -32.33 6.44 -6.44
C MET A 1 -31.64 6.30 -5.09
N ARG A 2 -31.97 5.30 -4.27
CA ARG A 2 -31.24 5.06 -3.02
C ARG A 2 -29.85 4.57 -3.42
N LEU A 3 -28.85 5.44 -3.37
CA LEU A 3 -27.45 5.03 -3.48
C LEU A 3 -27.25 3.90 -2.48
N SER A 4 -27.06 2.66 -2.94
CA SER A 4 -26.53 1.63 -2.06
C SER A 4 -25.23 2.23 -1.52
N ARG A 5 -25.04 2.20 -0.19
CA ARG A 5 -23.86 2.80 0.43
C ARG A 5 -22.65 1.95 0.05
N ARG A 6 -22.10 2.20 -1.14
CA ARG A 6 -20.85 1.59 -1.59
C ARG A 6 -19.80 1.84 -0.52
N LYS A 7 -18.93 0.86 -0.34
CA LYS A 7 -17.82 1.00 0.61
C LYS A 7 -16.88 2.08 0.11
N LYS A 8 -16.30 2.84 1.03
CA LYS A 8 -15.38 3.94 0.70
C LYS A 8 -13.94 3.47 0.87
N VAL A 9 -13.06 3.88 -0.02
CA VAL A 9 -11.62 3.65 0.05
C VAL A 9 -10.93 4.99 -0.08
N LEU A 10 -9.96 5.29 0.79
CA LEU A 10 -9.12 6.49 0.68
C LEU A 10 -7.72 6.07 0.23
N VAL A 11 -7.20 6.69 -0.82
CA VAL A 11 -5.83 6.48 -1.30
C VAL A 11 -4.98 7.71 -0.98
N LEU A 12 -3.97 7.53 -0.13
CA LEU A 12 -3.04 8.58 0.27
C LEU A 12 -1.86 8.62 -0.71
N GLY A 13 -1.53 9.81 -1.21
CA GLY A 13 -0.45 10.01 -2.18
C GLY A 13 -0.88 9.86 -3.65
N ALA A 14 -2.18 9.69 -3.92
CA ALA A 14 -2.71 9.62 -5.28
C ALA A 14 -3.56 10.85 -5.62
N SER A 15 -3.55 11.23 -6.89
CA SER A 15 -4.32 12.36 -7.40
C SER A 15 -5.54 11.94 -8.20
N ARG A 16 -6.70 12.54 -7.91
CA ARG A 16 -7.95 12.29 -8.63
C ARG A 16 -8.37 13.55 -9.38
N ALA A 17 -7.90 13.66 -10.61
CA ALA A 17 -8.32 14.74 -11.50
C ALA A 17 -9.84 14.67 -11.77
N ALA A 18 -10.46 15.83 -11.97
CA ALA A 18 -11.85 15.94 -12.34
C ALA A 18 -12.06 15.24 -13.69
N TYR A 19 -12.94 14.24 -13.70
CA TYR A 19 -13.22 13.46 -14.89
C TYR A 19 -14.71 13.16 -14.95
N VAL A 20 -15.33 13.58 -16.04
CA VAL A 20 -16.72 13.22 -16.34
C VAL A 20 -16.71 11.83 -16.95
N ARG A 21 -17.22 10.85 -16.21
CA ARG A 21 -17.35 9.48 -16.68
C ARG A 21 -18.34 9.43 -17.85
N GLN A 22 -17.84 9.15 -19.05
CA GLN A 22 -18.67 9.06 -20.26
C GLN A 22 -19.06 7.62 -20.64
N SER A 23 -18.40 6.59 -20.07
CA SER A 23 -18.60 5.18 -20.45
C SER A 23 -18.82 4.23 -19.26
N ASN A 24 -19.53 3.14 -19.56
CA ASN A 24 -19.80 2.01 -18.66
C ASN A 24 -18.83 0.83 -18.82
N SER A 25 -17.96 0.80 -19.85
CA SER A 25 -16.98 -0.30 -20.06
C SER A 25 -15.61 0.04 -19.46
N ILE A 26 -14.95 -0.98 -18.86
CA ILE A 26 -13.58 -0.88 -18.34
C ILE A 26 -12.61 -0.59 -19.47
N GLU A 27 -12.69 -1.35 -20.57
CA GLU A 27 -11.82 -1.22 -21.72
C GLU A 27 -11.96 0.15 -22.37
N GLN A 28 -13.20 0.66 -22.48
CA GLN A 28 -13.45 2.02 -22.97
C GLN A 28 -12.98 3.08 -22.00
N THR A 29 -13.13 2.88 -20.69
CA THR A 29 -12.62 3.82 -19.67
C THR A 29 -11.10 3.89 -19.72
N VAL A 30 -10.42 2.74 -19.78
CA VAL A 30 -8.96 2.66 -19.93
C VAL A 30 -8.54 3.25 -21.26
N ALA A 31 -9.19 2.90 -22.37
CA ALA A 31 -8.84 3.43 -23.69
C ALA A 31 -9.10 4.94 -23.81
N ASP A 32 -10.19 5.45 -23.23
CA ASP A 32 -10.49 6.88 -23.22
C ASP A 32 -9.43 7.64 -22.40
N ILE A 33 -9.16 7.23 -21.16
CA ILE A 33 -8.14 7.91 -20.35
C ILE A 33 -6.74 7.69 -20.94
N ALA A 34 -6.42 6.51 -21.48
CA ALA A 34 -5.14 6.23 -22.12
C ALA A 34 -4.97 7.04 -23.41
N SER A 35 -5.99 7.19 -24.24
CA SER A 35 -5.92 8.03 -25.45
C SER A 35 -5.70 9.51 -25.10
N ARG A 36 -6.31 9.98 -24.01
CA ARG A 36 -6.14 11.34 -23.49
C ARG A 36 -4.77 11.60 -22.86
N THR A 37 -4.08 10.55 -22.41
CA THR A 37 -2.76 10.64 -21.77
C THR A 37 -1.61 10.30 -22.71
N SER A 38 -1.82 9.46 -23.73
CA SER A 38 -0.83 9.03 -24.72
C SER A 38 -0.70 9.97 -25.92
N ILE A 39 -1.77 10.69 -26.27
CA ILE A 39 -1.68 11.77 -27.24
C ILE A 39 -1.14 12.97 -26.47
N GLY A 40 0.11 13.36 -26.73
CA GLY A 40 0.71 14.64 -26.31
C GLY A 40 -0.03 15.89 -26.82
N LYS A 41 -1.32 15.78 -27.14
CA LYS A 41 -2.27 16.88 -27.10
C LYS A 41 -2.58 17.10 -25.64
N THR A 42 -1.74 17.92 -25.03
CA THR A 42 -2.18 18.95 -24.08
C THR A 42 -3.70 19.12 -24.19
N PHE A 43 -4.45 18.59 -23.23
CA PHE A 43 -5.62 19.31 -22.76
C PHE A 43 -5.15 20.77 -22.63
N GLN A 44 -5.90 21.74 -23.17
CA GLN A 44 -5.60 23.15 -22.99
C GLN A 44 -5.47 23.39 -21.48
N GLY A 45 -4.25 23.38 -20.94
CA GLY A 45 -3.99 23.26 -19.49
C GLY A 45 -2.79 22.41 -19.06
N GLY A 46 -2.26 21.48 -19.87
CA GLY A 46 -1.02 20.75 -19.54
C GLY A 46 -1.18 19.72 -18.42
N PHE A 47 -1.82 18.59 -18.73
CA PHE A 47 -1.80 17.43 -17.84
C PHE A 47 -0.39 16.81 -17.81
N GLU A 48 0.28 16.82 -16.65
CA GLU A 48 1.43 15.94 -16.43
C GLU A 48 0.95 14.48 -16.48
N SER A 49 1.78 13.59 -17.06
CA SER A 49 1.42 12.18 -17.26
C SER A 49 1.11 11.41 -15.97
N SER A 50 1.51 11.93 -14.81
CA SER A 50 1.25 11.39 -13.47
C SER A 50 -0.24 11.38 -13.10
N PHE A 51 -0.98 12.44 -13.42
CA PHE A 51 -2.39 12.58 -12.99
C PHE A 51 -3.33 11.58 -13.65
N GLY A 52 -3.13 11.33 -14.94
CA GLY A 52 -3.94 10.36 -15.68
C GLY A 52 -3.74 8.92 -15.19
N ARG A 53 -2.53 8.60 -14.71
CA ARG A 53 -2.18 7.28 -14.16
C ARG A 53 -2.96 6.98 -12.88
N ASP A 54 -2.95 7.93 -11.95
CA ASP A 54 -3.67 7.79 -10.68
C ASP A 54 -5.17 7.72 -10.91
N LEU A 55 -5.69 8.59 -11.79
CA LEU A 55 -7.10 8.58 -12.16
C LEU A 55 -7.54 7.21 -12.70
N ILE A 56 -6.76 6.60 -13.63
CA ILE A 56 -7.08 5.26 -14.16
C ILE A 56 -7.16 4.23 -13.03
N ARG A 57 -6.14 4.18 -12.15
CA ARG A 57 -6.08 3.21 -11.05
C ARG A 57 -7.27 3.37 -10.11
N LEU A 58 -7.62 4.61 -9.76
CA LEU A 58 -8.75 4.91 -8.90
C LEU A 58 -10.07 4.50 -9.55
N CYS A 59 -10.32 4.90 -10.80
CA CYS A 59 -11.54 4.51 -11.53
C CYS A 59 -11.68 2.99 -11.67
N LEU A 60 -10.60 2.28 -12.00
CA LEU A 60 -10.62 0.81 -12.09
C LEU A 60 -10.89 0.17 -10.72
N THR A 61 -10.30 0.72 -9.66
CA THR A 61 -10.58 0.26 -8.30
C THR A 61 -12.06 0.38 -7.96
N GLU A 62 -12.68 1.52 -8.28
CA GLU A 62 -14.12 1.73 -8.07
C GLU A 62 -14.96 0.71 -8.81
N ILE A 63 -14.67 0.47 -10.09
CA ILE A 63 -15.45 -0.43 -10.93
C ILE A 63 -15.32 -1.88 -10.44
N ILE A 64 -14.09 -2.34 -10.23
CA ILE A 64 -13.79 -3.74 -9.95
C ILE A 64 -14.17 -4.15 -8.53
N CYS A 65 -13.99 -3.24 -7.58
CA CYS A 65 -14.26 -3.51 -6.17
C CYS A 65 -15.64 -3.04 -5.73
N ASN A 66 -16.39 -2.37 -6.62
CA ASN A 66 -17.66 -1.72 -6.30
C ASN A 66 -17.55 -0.76 -5.09
N VAL A 67 -16.51 0.08 -5.08
CA VAL A 67 -16.22 1.06 -4.02
C VAL A 67 -16.24 2.50 -4.54
N ASP A 68 -16.36 3.46 -3.63
CA ASP A 68 -16.10 4.88 -3.89
C ASP A 68 -14.65 5.20 -3.50
N CYS A 69 -13.84 5.68 -4.44
CA CYS A 69 -12.42 5.96 -4.21
C CYS A 69 -12.17 7.44 -3.96
N PHE A 70 -11.84 7.77 -2.72
CA PHE A 70 -11.31 9.06 -2.33
C PHE A 70 -9.79 9.05 -2.53
N ALA A 71 -9.23 10.21 -2.81
CA ALA A 71 -7.81 10.39 -3.05
C ALA A 71 -7.30 11.63 -2.32
N MET A 72 -6.05 11.60 -1.88
CA MET A 72 -5.42 12.77 -1.32
C MET A 72 -3.98 12.92 -1.79
N SER A 73 -3.62 14.13 -2.20
CA SER A 73 -2.28 14.47 -2.66
C SER A 73 -1.90 15.91 -2.31
N LEU A 74 -0.61 16.20 -2.45
CA LEU A 74 -0.06 17.56 -2.42
C LEU A 74 0.05 18.21 -3.80
N GLN A 75 -0.42 17.55 -4.86
CA GLN A 75 -0.19 18.02 -6.23
C GLN A 75 -1.01 19.29 -6.55
N TYR A 76 -0.50 20.08 -7.50
CA TYR A 76 -1.06 21.35 -7.95
C TYR A 76 -1.23 21.33 -9.47
N GLY A 77 -1.98 22.30 -10.01
CA GLY A 77 -2.01 22.55 -11.46
C GLY A 77 -3.02 21.72 -12.24
N VAL A 78 -3.93 21.01 -11.56
CA VAL A 78 -5.01 20.24 -12.19
C VAL A 78 -6.32 20.53 -11.49
N ASP A 79 -7.40 20.60 -12.26
CA ASP A 79 -8.76 20.61 -11.74
C ASP A 79 -9.04 19.23 -11.13
N PHE A 80 -9.09 19.16 -9.80
CA PHE A 80 -9.41 17.93 -9.08
C PHE A 80 -10.90 17.77 -8.87
N ASP A 81 -11.33 16.53 -8.71
CA ASP A 81 -12.70 16.22 -8.33
C ASP A 81 -12.98 16.78 -6.91
N PRO A 82 -13.86 17.79 -6.75
CA PRO A 82 -14.09 18.44 -5.46
C PRO A 82 -14.88 17.57 -4.48
N TYR A 83 -15.36 16.40 -4.90
CA TYR A 83 -16.04 15.43 -4.04
C TYR A 83 -15.09 14.36 -3.54
N TYR A 84 -14.24 13.85 -4.43
CA TYR A 84 -13.43 12.67 -4.16
C TYR A 84 -11.93 12.96 -3.99
N HIS A 85 -11.48 14.19 -4.21
CA HIS A 85 -10.09 14.59 -3.97
C HIS A 85 -9.98 15.60 -2.84
N VAL A 86 -9.11 15.31 -1.88
CA VAL A 86 -8.66 16.29 -0.88
C VAL A 86 -7.24 16.69 -1.21
N ARG A 87 -6.98 17.99 -1.30
CA ARG A 87 -5.60 18.47 -1.36
C ARG A 87 -5.08 18.66 0.06
N GLY A 88 -4.04 17.92 0.42
CA GLY A 88 -3.57 17.90 1.80
C GLY A 88 -2.23 17.23 1.99
N ASN A 89 -1.66 17.42 3.18
CA ASN A 89 -0.45 16.74 3.61
C ASN A 89 -0.84 15.61 4.57
N PHE A 90 -0.70 14.33 4.19
CA PHE A 90 -1.00 13.21 5.10
C PHE A 90 -0.14 13.19 6.37
N ASN A 91 0.90 14.02 6.49
CA ASN A 91 1.66 14.18 7.73
C ASN A 91 1.04 15.19 8.71
N LYS A 92 -0.12 15.78 8.39
CA LYS A 92 -0.79 16.78 9.22
C LYS A 92 -2.26 16.43 9.40
N THR A 93 -2.73 16.28 10.63
CA THR A 93 -4.14 15.99 10.92
C THR A 93 -5.14 16.94 10.26
N LYS A 94 -4.74 18.18 9.96
CA LYS A 94 -5.55 19.17 9.24
C LYS A 94 -6.19 18.63 7.96
N PHE A 95 -5.56 17.69 7.22
CA PHE A 95 -6.22 17.15 6.01
C PHE A 95 -7.47 16.31 6.35
N LEU A 96 -7.51 15.67 7.52
CA LEU A 96 -8.69 14.93 7.98
C LEU A 96 -9.84 15.89 8.31
N ASP A 97 -9.52 17.07 8.86
CA ASP A 97 -10.52 18.15 9.06
C ASP A 97 -11.08 18.61 7.73
N THR A 98 -10.20 18.92 6.76
CA THR A 98 -10.60 19.31 5.41
C THR A 98 -11.43 18.23 4.72
N LEU A 99 -11.06 16.96 4.85
CA LEU A 99 -11.80 15.82 4.30
C LEU A 99 -13.22 15.74 4.89
N LEU A 100 -13.36 15.92 6.20
CA LEU A 100 -14.66 15.93 6.88
C LEU A 100 -15.52 17.14 6.49
N GLU A 101 -14.94 18.33 6.44
CA GLU A 101 -15.60 19.58 6.02
C GLU A 101 -16.12 19.46 4.58
N GLN A 102 -15.26 18.96 3.66
CA GLN A 102 -15.62 18.73 2.27
C GLN A 102 -16.76 17.72 2.14
N HIS A 103 -16.72 16.61 2.87
CA HIS A 103 -17.81 15.63 2.88
C HIS A 103 -19.13 16.21 3.39
N LYS A 104 -19.09 17.01 4.46
CA LYS A 104 -20.30 17.69 5.01
C LYS A 104 -20.90 18.67 4.03
N ALA A 105 -20.07 19.55 3.44
CA ALA A 105 -20.52 20.51 2.43
C ALA A 105 -21.20 19.80 1.25
N ASN A 106 -20.63 18.67 0.82
CA ASN A 106 -21.15 17.87 -0.29
C ASN A 106 -22.43 17.09 0.05
N CYS A 107 -22.70 16.81 1.32
CA CYS A 107 -23.95 16.19 1.76
C CYS A 107 -25.11 17.20 1.88
N GLY A 108 -24.88 18.48 1.56
CA GLY A 108 -25.92 19.52 1.67
C GLY A 108 -26.17 19.97 3.11
N GLU A 109 -25.25 19.69 4.04
CA GLU A 109 -25.29 20.25 5.40
C GLU A 109 -24.79 21.70 5.39
N THR A 110 -25.50 22.58 4.68
CA THR A 110 -25.25 24.02 4.70
C THR A 110 -26.18 24.68 5.72
N ASN A 111 -25.59 25.10 6.85
CA ASN A 111 -26.09 26.03 7.87
C ASN A 111 -27.46 26.67 7.55
N GLY A 112 -28.58 26.08 7.99
CA GLY A 112 -29.89 26.69 7.74
C GLY A 112 -31.08 26.10 8.47
N GLU A 113 -31.37 24.79 8.32
CA GLU A 113 -32.61 24.21 8.86
C GLU A 113 -32.32 22.91 9.62
N LEU A 114 -32.24 23.04 10.94
CA LEU A 114 -31.75 22.01 11.87
C LEU A 114 -32.74 20.85 12.13
N GLU A 115 -33.97 20.89 11.62
CA GLU A 115 -35.04 20.01 12.13
C GLU A 115 -35.31 18.74 11.30
N HIS A 116 -34.72 18.60 10.10
CA HIS A 116 -34.89 17.39 9.28
C HIS A 116 -33.59 16.79 8.76
N ILE A 117 -32.45 16.99 9.46
CA ILE A 117 -31.18 16.31 9.15
C ILE A 117 -31.31 14.81 9.45
N GLN A 118 -31.89 14.08 8.51
CA GLN A 118 -31.69 12.65 8.37
C GLN A 118 -30.20 12.40 8.09
N ARG A 119 -29.46 12.13 9.18
CA ARG A 119 -28.10 11.53 9.24
C ARG A 119 -27.40 11.46 7.87
N ALA A 120 -26.62 12.48 7.53
CA ALA A 120 -25.65 12.36 6.44
C ALA A 120 -24.86 11.04 6.64
N PRO A 121 -24.67 10.24 5.57
CA PRO A 121 -23.97 8.98 5.71
C PRO A 121 -22.58 9.23 6.28
N SER A 122 -22.20 8.49 7.33
CA SER A 122 -20.90 8.62 7.96
C SER A 122 -19.78 8.42 6.93
N LEU A 123 -18.75 9.27 7.03
CA LEU A 123 -17.53 9.15 6.24
C LEU A 123 -16.61 8.11 6.89
N ARG A 124 -16.97 6.84 6.77
CA ARG A 124 -16.11 5.72 7.18
C ARG A 124 -15.52 5.04 5.96
N PHE A 125 -14.21 4.84 6.01
CA PHE A 125 -13.44 4.13 4.99
C PHE A 125 -13.29 2.67 5.38
N GLN A 126 -13.60 1.78 4.43
CA GLN A 126 -13.24 0.38 4.57
C GLN A 126 -11.72 0.25 4.49
N GLN A 127 -11.07 0.87 3.52
CA GLN A 127 -9.61 0.84 3.40
C GLN A 127 -9.05 2.25 3.30
N VAL A 128 -7.97 2.51 4.03
CA VAL A 128 -7.08 3.64 3.77
C VAL A 128 -5.77 3.06 3.27
N ILE A 129 -5.36 3.39 2.05
CA ILE A 129 -4.24 2.75 1.38
C ILE A 129 -3.20 3.81 1.07
N MET A 130 -1.99 3.64 1.57
CA MET A 130 -0.87 4.47 1.14
C MET A 130 -0.39 3.97 -0.22
N ASP A 131 -0.33 4.88 -1.21
CA ASP A 131 0.11 4.51 -2.53
C ASP A 131 1.58 4.04 -2.50
N TYR A 132 1.84 2.95 -3.20
CA TYR A 132 3.14 2.29 -3.29
C TYR A 132 3.76 2.40 -4.68
N ASN A 133 2.95 2.76 -5.66
CA ASN A 133 3.22 2.44 -7.05
C ASN A 133 4.10 3.49 -7.73
N TRP A 134 3.98 4.75 -7.28
CA TRP A 134 4.74 5.89 -7.80
C TRP A 134 5.83 6.37 -6.84
N LEU A 135 6.12 5.59 -5.81
CA LEU A 135 7.20 5.89 -4.89
C LEU A 135 8.52 5.80 -5.64
N LEU A 136 9.20 6.93 -5.84
CA LEU A 136 10.60 6.91 -6.24
C LEU A 136 11.43 6.35 -5.08
N SER A 137 12.56 5.73 -5.38
CA SER A 137 13.48 5.27 -4.32
C SER A 137 13.82 6.43 -3.37
N GLY A 138 13.62 6.23 -2.07
CA GLY A 138 13.85 7.24 -1.03
C GLY A 138 12.76 8.32 -0.89
N TRP A 139 11.66 8.23 -1.64
CA TRP A 139 10.52 9.13 -1.47
C TRP A 139 9.81 8.90 -0.14
N ASP A 140 9.70 7.65 0.29
CA ASP A 140 9.19 7.23 1.59
C ASP A 140 9.85 8.02 2.74
N ARG A 141 11.18 8.12 2.75
CA ARG A 141 11.94 8.85 3.78
C ARG A 141 11.66 10.35 3.78
N LYS A 142 11.41 10.95 2.61
CA LYS A 142 11.15 12.39 2.47
C LYS A 142 9.70 12.76 2.78
N SER A 143 8.79 11.84 2.47
CA SER A 143 7.37 12.12 2.44
C SER A 143 6.62 11.55 3.63
N TRP A 144 7.05 10.43 4.23
CA TRP A 144 6.40 9.84 5.40
C TRP A 144 7.16 10.23 6.66
N ARG A 145 6.63 11.20 7.40
CA ARG A 145 7.24 11.71 8.62
C ARG A 145 6.69 10.98 9.86
N PRO A 146 7.40 11.01 11.01
CA PRO A 146 6.90 10.42 12.25
C PRO A 146 5.48 10.85 12.62
N GLN A 147 5.12 12.12 12.34
CA GLN A 147 3.77 12.64 12.60
C GLN A 147 2.64 11.87 11.88
N LEU A 148 2.92 11.25 10.73
CA LEU A 148 1.96 10.36 10.09
C LEU A 148 1.59 9.23 11.07
N PHE A 149 2.59 8.53 11.59
CA PHE A 149 2.43 7.34 12.44
C PHE A 149 1.94 7.71 13.84
N ASP A 150 2.51 8.74 14.44
CA ASP A 150 2.20 9.12 15.82
C ASP A 150 0.87 9.85 15.95
N THR A 151 0.46 10.62 14.95
CA THR A 151 -0.70 11.52 15.09
C THR A 151 -1.80 11.19 14.11
N VAL A 152 -1.47 11.08 12.83
CA VAL A 152 -2.49 10.97 11.79
C VAL A 152 -3.15 9.59 11.78
N LEU A 153 -2.37 8.50 11.90
CA LEU A 153 -2.94 7.15 11.90
C LEU A 153 -3.93 6.97 13.07
N PRO A 154 -3.58 7.26 14.35
CA PRO A 154 -4.55 7.24 15.45
C PRO A 154 -5.78 8.13 15.22
N ALA A 155 -5.58 9.32 14.65
CA ALA A 155 -6.68 10.26 14.41
C ALA A 155 -7.76 9.71 13.46
N PHE A 156 -7.46 8.72 12.60
CA PHE A 156 -8.50 8.02 11.84
C PHE A 156 -9.47 7.24 12.73
N VAL A 157 -8.99 6.64 13.82
CA VAL A 157 -9.82 5.91 14.79
C VAL A 157 -10.55 6.89 15.70
N GLU A 158 -9.84 7.87 16.26
CA GLU A 158 -10.41 8.87 17.17
C GLU A 158 -11.57 9.67 16.54
N ARG A 159 -11.50 9.90 15.22
CA ARG A 159 -12.51 10.63 14.46
C ARG A 159 -13.54 9.73 13.80
N ASP A 160 -13.55 8.44 14.13
CA ASP A 160 -14.50 7.45 13.61
C ASP A 160 -14.55 7.42 12.06
N LEU A 161 -13.36 7.45 11.43
CA LEU A 161 -13.20 7.47 9.98
C LEU A 161 -12.93 6.09 9.38
N LEU A 162 -12.83 5.04 10.19
CA LEU A 162 -12.59 3.67 9.72
C LEU A 162 -13.78 2.77 10.01
N GLU A 163 -14.03 1.84 9.10
CA GLU A 163 -14.89 0.70 9.38
C GLU A 163 -14.18 -0.26 10.35
N LEU A 164 -14.94 -0.84 11.29
CA LEU A 164 -14.39 -1.73 12.32
C LEU A 164 -14.44 -3.21 11.93
N GLU A 165 -15.18 -3.55 10.88
CA GLU A 165 -15.44 -4.94 10.48
C GLU A 165 -14.87 -5.25 9.10
N ASP A 166 -14.28 -6.44 9.00
CA ASP A 166 -13.90 -7.04 7.73
C ASP A 166 -15.15 -7.44 6.95
N THR A 167 -15.08 -7.24 5.64
CA THR A 167 -15.97 -7.94 4.70
C THR A 167 -15.18 -9.06 4.02
N PRO A 168 -15.84 -10.12 3.51
CA PRO A 168 -15.15 -11.25 2.89
C PRO A 168 -14.13 -10.85 1.81
N ASP A 169 -14.47 -9.83 1.03
CA ASP A 169 -13.68 -9.38 -0.12
C ASP A 169 -12.85 -8.11 0.15
N LEU A 170 -13.14 -7.39 1.24
CA LEU A 170 -12.56 -6.09 1.53
C LEU A 170 -12.29 -5.94 3.04
N PRO A 171 -11.08 -6.31 3.52
CA PRO A 171 -10.71 -6.16 4.92
C PRO A 171 -10.63 -4.68 5.28
N CYS A 172 -10.97 -4.34 6.53
CA CYS A 172 -10.88 -3.00 7.05
C CYS A 172 -9.45 -2.60 7.47
N GLY A 173 -9.16 -1.31 7.44
CA GLY A 173 -7.99 -0.74 8.10
C GLY A 173 -7.09 0.09 7.18
N ILE A 174 -5.92 0.43 7.73
CA ILE A 174 -4.91 1.21 7.04
C ILE A 174 -3.82 0.28 6.50
N PHE A 175 -3.51 0.39 5.20
CA PHE A 175 -2.55 -0.46 4.50
C PHE A 175 -1.32 0.38 4.12
N LEU A 176 -0.19 0.02 4.71
CA LEU A 176 1.10 0.70 4.52
C LEU A 176 2.06 -0.21 3.75
N PRO A 177 2.79 0.30 2.74
CA PRO A 177 3.81 -0.45 2.02
C PRO A 177 4.87 -1.02 2.99
N PHE A 178 5.21 -2.30 2.83
CA PHE A 178 6.23 -2.96 3.67
C PHE A 178 7.65 -2.56 3.24
N SER A 179 8.00 -1.31 3.51
CA SER A 179 9.34 -0.75 3.31
C SER A 179 10.09 -0.68 4.64
N LEU A 180 11.43 -0.59 4.57
CA LEU A 180 12.25 -0.46 5.78
C LEU A 180 11.87 0.78 6.59
N HIS A 181 11.63 1.90 5.93
CA HIS A 181 11.23 3.14 6.58
C HIS A 181 9.91 2.98 7.34
N VAL A 182 8.88 2.38 6.71
CA VAL A 182 7.61 2.09 7.39
C VAL A 182 7.80 1.19 8.60
N CYS A 183 8.63 0.14 8.49
CA CYS A 183 8.92 -0.72 9.64
C CYS A 183 9.59 0.04 10.79
N GLN A 184 10.59 0.89 10.50
CA GLN A 184 11.25 1.71 11.51
C GLN A 184 10.26 2.63 12.22
N GLN A 185 9.41 3.33 11.46
CA GLN A 185 8.42 4.26 12.01
C GLN A 185 7.32 3.54 12.82
N LEU A 186 6.92 2.34 12.41
CA LEU A 186 5.95 1.54 13.16
C LEU A 186 6.52 1.01 14.48
N VAL A 187 7.80 0.64 14.50
CA VAL A 187 8.49 0.22 15.73
C VAL A 187 8.64 1.41 16.67
N ASP A 188 8.99 2.59 16.15
CA ASP A 188 9.10 3.83 16.94
C ASP A 188 7.75 4.22 17.57
N ALA A 189 6.69 4.22 16.76
CA ALA A 189 5.34 4.60 17.17
C ALA A 189 4.55 3.47 17.86
N PHE A 190 5.16 2.30 18.11
CA PHE A 190 4.45 1.08 18.50
C PHE A 190 3.64 1.25 19.78
N GLU A 191 4.24 1.85 20.81
CA GLU A 191 3.61 2.05 22.11
C GLU A 191 2.32 2.86 22.03
N LYS A 192 2.25 3.79 21.06
CA LYS A 192 1.03 4.57 20.81
C LYS A 192 0.07 3.82 19.91
N LEU A 193 0.55 3.19 18.84
CA LEU A 193 -0.30 2.53 17.85
C LEU A 193 -1.04 1.31 18.42
N LYS A 194 -0.47 0.60 19.40
CA LYS A 194 -1.10 -0.58 20.01
C LYS A 194 -2.41 -0.28 20.74
N ASP A 195 -2.63 0.97 21.14
CA ASP A 195 -3.88 1.39 21.79
C ASP A 195 -5.04 1.56 20.80
N PHE A 196 -4.74 1.67 19.50
CA PHE A 196 -5.71 1.93 18.44
C PHE A 196 -5.82 0.79 17.42
N PHE A 197 -4.76 -0.01 17.28
CA PHE A 197 -4.65 -0.96 16.17
C PHE A 197 -4.15 -2.34 16.58
N SER A 198 -4.68 -3.34 15.86
CA SER A 198 -4.03 -4.63 15.65
C SER A 198 -3.17 -4.54 14.39
N ILE A 199 -1.87 -4.80 14.52
CA ILE A 199 -0.85 -4.62 13.48
C ILE A 199 -0.47 -5.99 12.92
N SER A 200 -0.71 -6.21 11.63
CA SER A 200 -0.48 -7.48 10.94
C SER A 200 0.25 -7.29 9.61
N PHE A 201 0.79 -8.36 9.05
CA PHE A 201 1.59 -8.34 7.83
C PHE A 201 0.86 -9.10 6.72
N MET A 202 0.51 -8.40 5.65
CA MET A 202 -0.18 -8.93 4.48
C MET A 202 0.82 -9.47 3.46
N ARG A 203 0.61 -10.72 3.05
CA ARG A 203 1.44 -11.42 2.07
C ARG A 203 0.95 -11.24 0.64
N LYS A 204 1.81 -11.57 -0.33
CA LYS A 204 1.54 -11.45 -1.77
C LYS A 204 0.27 -12.18 -2.22
N ASN A 205 0.00 -13.37 -1.70
CA ASN A 205 -1.20 -14.15 -1.99
C ASN A 205 -2.50 -13.54 -1.42
N GLU A 206 -2.38 -12.59 -0.48
CA GLU A 206 -3.49 -11.88 0.14
C GLU A 206 -3.78 -10.52 -0.53
N MET A 207 -2.88 -10.04 -1.39
CA MET A 207 -2.98 -8.75 -2.10
C MET A 207 -4.27 -8.59 -2.91
N LYS A 208 -4.88 -9.70 -3.34
CA LYS A 208 -6.20 -9.69 -3.99
C LYS A 208 -7.33 -9.11 -3.13
N LYS A 209 -7.10 -8.91 -1.83
CA LYS A 209 -8.03 -8.23 -0.90
C LYS A 209 -7.81 -6.71 -0.84
N LEU A 210 -6.69 -6.20 -1.38
CA LEU A 210 -6.39 -4.77 -1.42
C LEU A 210 -7.01 -4.16 -2.67
N SER A 211 -7.99 -3.28 -2.49
CA SER A 211 -8.78 -2.72 -3.60
C SER A 211 -7.92 -2.00 -4.64
N LEU A 212 -6.98 -1.15 -4.20
CA LEU A 212 -6.08 -0.43 -5.10
C LEU A 212 -5.19 -1.37 -5.91
N TRP A 213 -4.71 -2.47 -5.33
CA TRP A 213 -3.93 -3.48 -6.05
C TRP A 213 -4.78 -4.16 -7.13
N ARG A 214 -6.04 -4.52 -6.83
CA ARG A 214 -6.97 -5.08 -7.82
C ARG A 214 -7.21 -4.14 -8.99
N GLY A 215 -7.45 -2.85 -8.71
CA GLY A 215 -7.60 -1.83 -9.75
C GLY A 215 -6.34 -1.64 -10.59
N THR A 216 -5.17 -1.67 -9.95
CA THR A 216 -3.87 -1.54 -10.63
C THR A 216 -3.58 -2.76 -11.53
N ASN A 217 -3.81 -3.98 -11.04
CA ASN A 217 -3.54 -5.23 -11.79
C ASN A 217 -4.58 -5.55 -12.87
N ALA A 218 -5.66 -4.79 -12.95
CA ALA A 218 -6.59 -4.87 -14.07
C ALA A 218 -6.12 -4.08 -15.30
N ILE A 219 -5.10 -3.25 -15.14
CA ILE A 219 -4.49 -2.53 -16.26
C ILE A 219 -3.66 -3.54 -17.05
N PRO A 220 -3.86 -3.68 -18.37
CA PRO A 220 -3.07 -4.60 -19.16
C PRO A 220 -1.56 -4.28 -19.08
N ASP A 221 -0.72 -5.28 -18.90
CA ASP A 221 0.75 -5.13 -18.76
C ASP A 221 1.36 -4.26 -19.86
N LYS A 222 0.91 -4.44 -21.11
CA LYS A 222 1.36 -3.63 -22.26
C LYS A 222 1.02 -2.15 -22.07
N THR A 223 -0.19 -1.84 -21.65
CA THR A 223 -0.59 -0.44 -21.35
C THR A 223 0.25 0.11 -20.21
N TYR A 224 0.44 -0.69 -19.17
CA TYR A 224 1.21 -0.29 -18.00
C TYR A 224 2.67 0.05 -18.34
N GLN A 225 3.32 -0.81 -19.12
CA GLN A 225 4.70 -0.63 -19.54
C GLN A 225 4.86 0.47 -20.60
N HIS A 226 3.99 0.52 -21.62
CA HIS A 226 4.16 1.46 -22.73
C HIS A 226 3.61 2.87 -22.45
N VAL A 227 2.53 2.99 -21.68
CA VAL A 227 1.89 4.29 -21.39
C VAL A 227 2.44 4.88 -20.10
N PHE A 228 2.71 4.04 -19.09
CA PHE A 228 3.15 4.53 -17.79
C PHE A 228 4.64 4.32 -17.51
N GLU A 229 5.34 3.58 -18.36
CA GLU A 229 6.78 3.34 -18.25
C GLU A 229 7.15 2.73 -16.89
N LYS A 230 6.33 1.78 -16.41
CA LYS A 230 6.53 1.07 -15.14
C LYS A 230 6.40 -0.44 -15.30
N ASP A 231 7.01 -1.18 -14.37
CA ASP A 231 6.75 -2.62 -14.20
C ASP A 231 5.42 -2.81 -13.45
N PRO A 232 4.48 -3.63 -13.94
CA PRO A 232 3.20 -3.89 -13.25
C PRO A 232 3.34 -4.41 -11.81
N ARG A 233 4.49 -4.98 -11.46
CA ARG A 233 4.80 -5.57 -10.14
C ARG A 233 5.60 -4.60 -9.27
N GLN A 234 5.22 -3.32 -9.21
CA GLN A 234 5.93 -2.33 -8.40
C GLN A 234 6.01 -2.72 -6.91
N GLU A 235 5.07 -3.52 -6.40
CA GLU A 235 5.12 -4.02 -5.03
C GLU A 235 6.33 -4.92 -4.76
N ASP A 236 6.84 -5.66 -5.75
CA ASP A 236 8.04 -6.48 -5.57
C ASP A 236 9.31 -5.62 -5.43
N SER A 237 9.25 -4.36 -5.87
CA SER A 237 10.38 -3.42 -5.82
C SER A 237 10.31 -2.47 -4.61
N TYR A 238 9.11 -2.03 -4.21
CA TYR A 238 8.95 -1.00 -3.18
C TYR A 238 8.36 -1.49 -1.86
N CYS A 239 7.71 -2.64 -1.87
CA CYS A 239 7.04 -3.20 -0.71
C CYS A 239 7.83 -4.36 -0.10
N THR A 240 9.15 -4.28 -0.15
CA THR A 240 10.06 -5.23 0.48
C THR A 240 11.42 -4.59 0.72
N PHE A 241 12.27 -5.23 1.51
CA PHE A 241 13.65 -4.84 1.72
C PHE A 241 14.47 -6.08 2.13
N VAL A 242 15.79 -5.94 2.23
CA VAL A 242 16.68 -7.05 2.60
C VAL A 242 17.46 -6.71 3.86
N MET A 243 17.99 -7.74 4.54
CA MET A 243 18.80 -7.54 5.76
C MET A 243 19.96 -6.56 5.57
N GLY A 244 20.60 -6.55 4.40
CA GLY A 244 21.66 -5.58 4.10
C GLY A 244 21.21 -4.12 4.24
N ALA A 245 19.96 -3.81 3.88
CA ALA A 245 19.38 -2.48 4.04
C ALA A 245 19.15 -2.13 5.52
N VAL A 246 18.76 -3.10 6.36
CA VAL A 246 18.58 -2.93 7.81
C VAL A 246 19.92 -2.60 8.48
N LEU A 247 20.98 -3.32 8.11
CA LEU A 247 22.30 -3.11 8.70
C LEU A 247 22.91 -1.75 8.31
N GLY A 248 22.63 -1.29 7.08
CA GLY A 248 23.13 -0.03 6.54
C GLY A 248 22.21 1.17 6.70
N SER A 249 21.04 1.04 7.33
CA SER A 249 20.12 2.16 7.51
C SER A 249 20.56 3.10 8.62
N GLU A 250 20.23 4.38 8.45
CA GLU A 250 20.24 5.35 9.54
C GLU A 250 19.21 4.95 10.61
N GLU A 251 19.59 5.12 11.86
CA GLU A 251 18.80 4.68 13.02
C GLU A 251 17.75 5.74 13.36
N VAL A 252 16.50 5.47 12.96
CA VAL A 252 15.32 6.11 13.58
C VAL A 252 15.03 5.48 14.94
N VAL A 253 15.24 4.16 15.02
CA VAL A 253 15.07 3.34 16.22
C VAL A 253 16.34 2.49 16.43
N PRO A 254 16.64 2.07 17.67
CA PRO A 254 17.68 1.09 17.93
C PRO A 254 17.49 -0.17 17.07
N LYS A 255 18.57 -0.65 16.43
CA LYS A 255 18.50 -1.80 15.52
C LYS A 255 18.00 -3.06 16.21
N GLU A 256 18.27 -3.19 17.50
CA GLU A 256 17.84 -4.30 18.34
C GLU A 256 16.32 -4.39 18.38
N HIS A 257 15.62 -3.28 18.61
CA HIS A 257 14.15 -3.24 18.66
C HIS A 257 13.54 -3.54 17.29
N LEU A 258 14.15 -3.03 16.22
CA LEU A 258 13.71 -3.37 14.86
C LEU A 258 13.90 -4.86 14.58
N LEU A 259 15.07 -5.41 14.89
CA LEU A 259 15.38 -6.83 14.68
C LEU A 259 14.52 -7.74 15.55
N GLU A 260 14.09 -7.33 16.74
CA GLU A 260 13.14 -8.08 17.55
C GLU A 260 11.84 -8.37 16.82
N VAL A 261 11.30 -7.38 16.10
CA VAL A 261 10.11 -7.57 15.28
C VAL A 261 10.44 -8.37 14.01
N LEU A 262 11.48 -7.97 13.27
CA LEU A 262 11.81 -8.59 11.97
C LEU A 262 12.21 -10.07 12.10
N ASP A 263 12.90 -10.45 13.17
CA ASP A 263 13.29 -11.84 13.43
C ASP A 263 12.10 -12.74 13.78
N CYS A 264 10.92 -12.17 14.05
CA CYS A 264 9.69 -12.90 14.34
C CYS A 264 8.76 -13.04 13.11
N LEU A 265 9.15 -12.52 11.95
CA LEU A 265 8.36 -12.54 10.72
C LEU A 265 8.63 -13.80 9.88
N GLU A 266 7.57 -14.58 9.64
CA GLU A 266 7.59 -15.77 8.78
C GLU A 266 7.21 -15.43 7.33
N ASP A 267 7.92 -16.04 6.37
CA ASP A 267 7.81 -15.77 4.92
C ASP A 267 8.05 -14.30 4.59
N PHE A 268 9.18 -13.78 5.06
CA PHE A 268 9.51 -12.37 5.02
C PHE A 268 9.48 -11.79 3.59
N ASP A 269 10.01 -12.54 2.62
CA ASP A 269 10.05 -12.17 1.20
C ASP A 269 8.66 -12.12 0.54
N GLN A 270 7.63 -12.65 1.18
CA GLN A 270 6.25 -12.63 0.71
C GLN A 270 5.44 -11.46 1.27
N ILE A 271 5.91 -10.76 2.29
CA ILE A 271 5.20 -9.62 2.88
C ILE A 271 5.24 -8.42 1.91
N ARG A 272 4.11 -7.75 1.72
CA ARG A 272 3.98 -6.55 0.88
C ARG A 272 3.36 -5.36 1.61
N PHE A 273 2.45 -5.60 2.56
CA PHE A 273 1.85 -4.50 3.31
C PHE A 273 1.83 -4.79 4.80
N VAL A 274 1.88 -3.74 5.59
CA VAL A 274 1.43 -3.77 6.98
C VAL A 274 0.00 -3.30 7.01
N ARG A 275 -0.86 -4.06 7.69
CA ARG A 275 -2.26 -3.72 7.93
C ARG A 275 -2.43 -3.30 9.38
N LEU A 276 -2.93 -2.08 9.57
CA LEU A 276 -3.40 -1.55 10.85
C LEU A 276 -4.92 -1.69 10.89
N ARG A 277 -5.41 -2.74 11.54
CA ARG A 277 -6.85 -2.95 11.74
C ARG A 277 -7.28 -2.15 12.98
N PRO A 278 -8.29 -1.27 12.89
CA PRO A 278 -8.78 -0.55 14.07
C PRO A 278 -9.31 -1.54 15.12
N LEU A 279 -9.01 -1.29 16.38
CA LEU A 279 -9.56 -2.05 17.50
C LEU A 279 -11.04 -1.71 17.68
N LYS A 280 -11.83 -2.73 17.98
CA LYS A 280 -13.21 -2.56 18.42
C LYS A 280 -13.25 -2.12 19.89
N PRO A 281 -14.37 -1.55 20.37
CA PRO A 281 -14.49 -1.12 21.77
C PRO A 281 -14.19 -2.22 22.79
N ASP A 282 -14.50 -3.48 22.47
CA ASP A 282 -14.25 -4.67 23.31
C ASP A 282 -12.82 -5.24 23.17
N GLU A 283 -12.03 -4.73 22.23
CA GLU A 283 -10.64 -5.14 22.00
C GLU A 283 -9.61 -4.14 22.54
N ILE A 284 -10.07 -3.04 23.16
CA ILE A 284 -9.18 -2.02 23.74
C ILE A 284 -8.24 -2.67 24.76
N GLY A 285 -6.94 -2.41 24.62
CA GLY A 285 -5.88 -3.00 25.45
C GLY A 285 -5.33 -4.34 24.93
N THR A 286 -5.88 -4.88 23.84
CA THR A 286 -5.39 -6.13 23.20
C THR A 286 -4.63 -5.89 21.89
N GLY A 287 -4.43 -4.63 21.49
CA GLY A 287 -3.76 -4.30 20.25
C GLY A 287 -2.26 -4.56 20.25
N GLY A 288 -1.62 -4.12 19.17
CA GLY A 288 -0.20 -4.36 18.91
C GLY A 288 0.04 -5.43 17.84
N TRP A 289 1.23 -6.04 17.88
CA TRP A 289 1.67 -6.98 16.84
C TRP A 289 0.85 -8.27 16.84
N THR A 290 0.45 -8.72 15.66
CA THR A 290 -0.28 -9.96 15.45
C THR A 290 0.35 -10.79 14.34
N GLY A 291 0.26 -12.12 14.48
CA GLY A 291 0.84 -13.06 13.51
C GLY A 291 2.36 -13.24 13.60
N LEU A 292 3.04 -12.62 14.58
CA LEU A 292 4.44 -12.88 14.87
C LEU A 292 4.64 -14.31 15.40
N LYS A 293 5.78 -14.91 15.08
CA LYS A 293 6.18 -16.25 15.57
C LYS A 293 7.31 -16.11 16.59
N GLU A 294 7.47 -17.13 17.43
CA GLU A 294 8.70 -17.26 18.23
C GLU A 294 9.91 -17.40 17.27
N LYS A 295 11.02 -16.72 17.61
CA LYS A 295 12.19 -16.56 16.71
C LYS A 295 12.76 -17.89 16.21
N ASP A 296 12.73 -18.93 17.04
CA ASP A 296 13.21 -20.28 16.74
C ASP A 296 12.26 -21.07 15.82
N LYS A 297 10.99 -20.65 15.72
CA LYS A 297 9.95 -21.28 14.89
C LYS A 297 9.78 -20.60 13.53
N VAL A 298 10.44 -19.47 13.28
CA VAL A 298 10.32 -18.70 12.04
C VAL A 298 10.91 -19.46 10.85
N LYS A 299 10.08 -19.66 9.82
CA LYS A 299 10.50 -20.18 8.51
C LYS A 299 10.65 -19.04 7.52
N ASN A 300 11.65 -19.15 6.63
CA ASN A 300 11.90 -18.16 5.58
C ASN A 300 11.94 -16.71 6.13
N GLY A 301 12.56 -16.52 7.30
CA GLY A 301 12.71 -15.20 7.92
C GLY A 301 13.71 -14.30 7.19
N ILE A 302 13.86 -13.07 7.67
CA ILE A 302 14.73 -12.06 7.06
C ILE A 302 16.22 -12.46 7.04
N ARG A 303 16.66 -13.25 8.02
CA ARG A 303 18.01 -13.82 8.06
C ARG A 303 18.02 -15.08 7.21
N PRO A 304 18.89 -15.19 6.20
CA PRO A 304 19.08 -16.44 5.50
C PRO A 304 19.47 -17.48 6.55
N THR A 305 18.64 -18.52 6.73
CA THR A 305 19.08 -19.67 7.53
C THR A 305 20.35 -20.14 6.85
N ARG A 306 21.47 -20.00 7.56
CA ARG A 306 22.75 -20.56 7.14
C ARG A 306 22.45 -22.05 7.09
N LYS A 307 22.08 -22.56 5.91
CA LYS A 307 21.94 -23.99 5.68
C LYS A 307 23.33 -24.49 5.93
N THR A 308 23.59 -24.96 7.15
CA THR A 308 24.65 -25.89 7.44
C THR A 308 24.32 -27.06 6.55
N LYS A 309 24.80 -27.01 5.30
CA LYS A 309 25.08 -28.20 4.53
C LYS A 309 25.99 -28.97 5.45
N LYS A 310 25.42 -29.86 6.26
CA LYS A 310 26.10 -31.07 6.70
C LYS A 310 26.52 -31.70 5.37
N GLN A 311 27.73 -31.38 4.91
CA GLN A 311 28.38 -32.21 3.94
C GLN A 311 28.29 -33.61 4.54
N PRO A 312 27.62 -34.57 3.88
CA PRO A 312 27.74 -35.94 4.32
C PRO A 312 29.25 -36.21 4.39
N ALA A 313 29.74 -36.61 5.57
CA ALA A 313 31.11 -37.04 5.73
C ALA A 313 31.29 -38.24 4.80
N THR A 314 31.76 -37.98 3.58
CA THR A 314 32.27 -39.01 2.69
C THR A 314 33.55 -39.49 3.34
N ASN A 315 33.43 -40.59 4.09
CA ASN A 315 34.56 -41.44 4.47
C ASN A 315 35.26 -41.91 3.19
N SER A 316 36.28 -41.17 2.76
CA SER A 316 37.25 -41.63 1.77
C SER A 316 38.29 -42.51 2.45
N ASN A 317 37.92 -43.77 2.73
CA ASN A 317 38.88 -44.86 2.84
C ASN A 317 38.83 -45.63 1.51
N GLY A 318 39.79 -45.36 0.62
CA GLY A 318 39.89 -46.00 -0.70
C GLY A 318 41.15 -45.59 -1.45
N SER A 319 42.17 -46.43 -1.31
CA SER A 319 43.55 -46.44 -1.84
C SER A 319 43.76 -46.13 -3.35
N PRO A 320 45.02 -45.88 -3.78
CA PRO A 320 45.37 -45.38 -5.10
C PRO A 320 45.52 -46.49 -6.15
N THR A 321 45.24 -46.21 -7.42
CA THR A 321 45.88 -46.92 -8.55
C THR A 321 45.74 -46.18 -9.88
N SER A 322 46.90 -45.97 -10.50
CA SER A 322 47.23 -46.05 -11.93
C SER A 322 46.43 -45.26 -12.98
N SER A 323 47.15 -44.32 -13.62
CA SER A 323 47.33 -44.13 -15.08
C SER A 323 46.14 -44.42 -16.02
N GLU A 324 45.90 -43.50 -16.96
CA GLU A 324 46.31 -43.68 -18.37
C GLU A 324 45.43 -42.89 -19.39
N LYS A 325 46.12 -42.24 -20.35
CA LYS A 325 45.73 -41.82 -21.72
C LYS A 325 44.66 -40.73 -21.95
N THR A 326 45.19 -39.55 -22.32
CA THR A 326 45.13 -38.98 -23.68
C THR A 326 43.88 -39.23 -24.54
N LYS A 327 43.14 -38.16 -24.89
CA LYS A 327 42.79 -37.87 -26.29
C LYS A 327 42.29 -36.43 -26.50
N ARG A 328 43.13 -35.66 -27.20
CA ARG A 328 42.77 -34.48 -27.98
C ARG A 328 41.65 -34.82 -28.96
N ARG A 329 40.64 -33.96 -29.08
CA ARG A 329 39.90 -33.77 -30.33
C ARG A 329 39.58 -32.30 -30.52
N LYS A 330 40.34 -31.69 -31.43
CA LYS A 330 39.93 -30.54 -32.23
C LYS A 330 38.92 -31.03 -33.26
N THR A 331 37.87 -30.27 -33.53
CA THR A 331 37.36 -30.07 -34.90
C THR A 331 36.49 -28.81 -34.96
N HIS A 332 36.81 -28.00 -35.97
CA HIS A 332 36.08 -26.86 -36.49
C HIS A 332 34.64 -27.20 -36.90
N ARG A 333 33.72 -26.25 -36.72
CA ARG A 333 33.17 -25.47 -37.84
C ARG A 333 32.55 -24.17 -37.33
#